data_AF-A0A0V1NZ69-F1
#
_entry.id   AF-A0A0V1NZ69-F1
#
_cell.length_a   1.000
_cell.length_b   1.000
_cell.length_c   1.000
_cell.angle_alpha   90.00
_cell.angle_beta   90.00
_cell.angle_gamma   90.00
#
_symmetry.space_group_name_H-M   'P 1'
#
loop_
_entity.id
_entity.type
_entity.pdbx_description
1 polymer ?
#
loop_
_entity_poly.entity_id
_entity_poly.type
_entity_poly.pdbx_seq_one_letter_code
_entity_poly.pdbx_strand_id
1 'polypeptide(L)'
;MISMYNLRECLTFDNGKNLLYLSWNDWMRFLKFAKASEWNTALHMVQAMFLAFLVIVIWLIYCEFLYFSEIYYAYTFTVDTSFKEYGGAFDFFVVGFSVYSQLTLYVDLTVATKCEYLATSMDGVKQKSLASSEEISMVPVRFKLSPDAQLYWNMLRNVRELHVPERLHHLSERNSLGFEIWRHLHEFAVDRQNNASSTETAIVDACRIHGYFLMNKLRGKLRIKFKETVRLEAVSNFFIFARRQNEGFNFSHRIEKFGFGPRIAGIINPLDGFQKESFDRRDMFYYYIQVVPTKITDLNGMETFTSQYSVTHKRRIIDHDQGSHGSCGIFIYFDFAPMMVLIRKSKTSLFVFALRICAIVGGIFACTDFIIALMDLFYSSTKRCKNSVGII
;
A
#
# COMPACT_ATOMS: atom_id res chain seq x y z
N MET A 1 -8.72 52.16 -46.64
CA MET A 1 -8.36 50.75 -46.94
C MET A 1 -9.63 50.07 -47.40
N ILE A 2 -9.61 49.55 -48.62
CA ILE A 2 -10.74 49.39 -49.54
C ILE A 2 -11.67 48.25 -49.10
N SER A 3 -12.97 48.55 -48.95
CA SER A 3 -14.05 47.57 -48.86
C SER A 3 -14.91 47.73 -50.11
N MET A 4 -14.80 46.77 -51.05
CA MET A 4 -15.63 46.71 -52.24
C MET A 4 -16.70 45.62 -52.08
N TYR A 5 -17.92 46.12 -51.93
CA TYR A 5 -19.14 45.70 -52.63
C TYR A 5 -19.09 44.51 -53.60
N ASN A 6 -20.23 43.78 -53.55
CA ASN A 6 -20.83 42.90 -54.54
C ASN A 6 -20.34 41.45 -54.60
N LEU A 7 -21.17 40.54 -54.08
CA LEU A 7 -21.94 39.60 -54.91
C LEU A 7 -22.91 38.80 -54.04
N ARG A 8 -24.13 39.34 -53.98
CA ARG A 8 -25.39 38.60 -53.81
C ARG A 8 -25.56 37.69 -55.05
N GLU A 9 -26.28 36.57 -54.89
CA GLU A 9 -26.50 35.46 -55.84
C GLU A 9 -25.41 34.36 -55.71
N CYS A 10 -25.66 33.12 -55.31
CA CYS A 10 -26.84 32.26 -55.50
C CYS A 10 -27.17 31.48 -54.22
N LEU A 11 -28.30 31.83 -53.60
CA LEU A 11 -29.15 30.88 -52.89
C LEU A 11 -30.24 30.47 -53.88
N THR A 12 -30.11 29.30 -54.51
CA THR A 12 -31.27 28.55 -54.99
C THR A 12 -31.09 27.09 -54.59
N PHE A 13 -31.90 26.73 -53.60
CA PHE A 13 -32.28 25.39 -53.22
C PHE A 13 -32.75 24.61 -54.46
N ASP A 14 -32.24 23.39 -54.66
CA ASP A 14 -33.00 22.32 -55.31
C ASP A 14 -33.11 21.13 -54.35
N ASN A 15 -34.28 21.08 -53.72
CA ASN A 15 -35.03 19.91 -53.27
C ASN A 15 -34.33 18.79 -52.49
N GLY A 16 -34.46 18.91 -51.16
CA GLY A 16 -35.16 17.92 -50.35
C GLY A 16 -34.60 16.50 -50.32
N LYS A 17 -33.69 16.24 -49.37
CA LYS A 17 -33.64 14.98 -48.61
C LYS A 17 -32.82 15.18 -47.34
N ASN A 18 -33.42 14.73 -46.24
CA ASN A 18 -32.91 14.82 -44.89
C ASN A 18 -31.50 14.24 -44.75
N LEU A 19 -30.65 14.99 -44.06
CA LEU A 19 -29.29 14.64 -43.67
C LEU A 19 -29.31 13.72 -42.44
N LEU A 20 -30.00 12.58 -42.53
CA LEU A 20 -30.05 11.54 -41.51
C LEU A 20 -30.08 10.20 -42.25
N TYR A 21 -29.12 9.34 -41.93
CA TYR A 21 -28.78 8.04 -42.54
C TYR A 21 -27.82 8.09 -43.74
N LEU A 22 -26.52 8.11 -43.45
CA LEU A 22 -25.54 7.46 -44.32
C LEU A 22 -25.75 5.93 -44.22
N SER A 23 -26.63 5.45 -45.08
CA SER A 23 -26.88 4.02 -45.31
C SER A 23 -25.70 3.40 -46.06
N TRP A 24 -25.51 2.09 -45.91
CA TRP A 24 -24.56 1.23 -46.65
C TRP A 24 -24.46 1.54 -48.16
N ASN A 25 -25.52 2.12 -48.74
CA ASN A 25 -25.59 2.56 -50.12
C ASN A 25 -24.72 3.78 -50.48
N ASP A 26 -24.33 4.64 -49.54
CA ASP A 26 -23.48 5.80 -49.83
C ASP A 26 -21.98 5.44 -49.89
N TRP A 27 -21.54 4.45 -49.11
CA TRP A 27 -20.24 3.80 -49.28
C TRP A 27 -20.13 3.10 -50.65
N MET A 28 -21.22 2.51 -51.13
CA MET A 28 -21.30 1.88 -52.46
C MET A 28 -21.26 2.91 -53.61
N ARG A 29 -21.58 4.18 -53.37
CA ARG A 29 -21.49 5.25 -54.40
C ARG A 29 -20.06 5.73 -54.61
N PHE A 30 -19.24 5.75 -53.56
CA PHE A 30 -17.81 6.06 -53.69
C PHE A 30 -17.05 4.98 -54.49
N LEU A 31 -17.52 3.73 -54.45
CA LEU A 31 -16.95 2.62 -55.23
C LEU A 31 -17.18 2.77 -56.75
N LYS A 32 -18.16 3.55 -57.22
CA LYS A 32 -18.52 3.59 -58.66
C LYS A 32 -17.61 4.40 -59.59
N PHE A 33 -16.55 5.06 -59.08
CA PHE A 33 -15.71 5.96 -59.90
C PHE A 33 -14.31 5.40 -60.28
N ALA A 34 -13.98 4.13 -59.98
CA ALA A 34 -12.66 3.56 -60.27
C ALA A 34 -12.67 2.41 -61.30
N LYS A 35 -11.65 2.38 -62.16
CA LYS A 35 -11.47 1.56 -63.36
C LYS A 35 -11.41 0.04 -63.05
N ALA A 36 -11.98 -0.78 -63.94
CA ALA A 36 -12.39 -2.17 -63.70
C ALA A 36 -11.31 -3.24 -63.39
N SER A 37 -9.99 -2.95 -63.39
CA SER A 37 -8.94 -3.96 -63.15
C SER A 37 -8.23 -3.87 -61.78
N GLU A 38 -8.56 -2.89 -60.94
CA GLU A 38 -8.00 -2.70 -59.58
C GLU A 38 -9.01 -3.03 -58.46
N TRP A 39 -10.18 -3.57 -58.82
CA TRP A 39 -11.30 -3.78 -57.89
C TRP A 39 -11.01 -4.81 -56.81
N ASN A 40 -10.28 -5.89 -57.10
CA ASN A 40 -9.97 -6.90 -56.08
C ASN A 40 -9.02 -6.33 -55.01
N THR A 41 -7.95 -5.64 -55.41
CA THR A 41 -6.98 -5.06 -54.47
C THR A 41 -7.57 -3.91 -53.66
N ALA A 42 -8.37 -3.03 -54.27
CA ALA A 42 -9.05 -1.94 -53.58
C ALA A 42 -10.13 -2.44 -52.60
N LEU A 43 -10.92 -3.45 -52.98
CA LEU A 43 -11.91 -4.07 -52.12
C LEU A 43 -11.25 -4.77 -50.92
N HIS A 44 -10.15 -5.50 -51.14
CA HIS A 44 -9.36 -6.11 -50.06
C HIS A 44 -8.75 -5.06 -49.12
N MET A 45 -8.31 -3.90 -49.61
CA MET A 45 -7.82 -2.80 -48.78
C MET A 45 -8.91 -2.20 -47.90
N VAL A 46 -10.09 -1.90 -48.46
CA VAL A 46 -11.23 -1.35 -47.71
C VAL A 46 -11.69 -2.33 -46.64
N GLN A 47 -11.74 -3.61 -46.98
CA GLN A 47 -12.14 -4.68 -46.06
C GLN A 47 -11.11 -4.89 -44.95
N ALA A 48 -9.81 -4.77 -45.24
CA ALA A 48 -8.75 -4.81 -44.24
C ALA A 48 -8.79 -3.60 -43.29
N MET A 49 -9.06 -2.39 -43.79
CA MET A 49 -9.23 -1.19 -42.96
C MET A 49 -10.43 -1.31 -42.03
N PHE A 50 -11.55 -1.85 -42.52
CA PHE A 50 -12.75 -2.09 -41.71
C PHE A 50 -12.52 -3.11 -40.60
N LEU A 51 -11.79 -4.19 -40.90
CA LEU A 51 -11.39 -5.19 -39.90
C LEU A 51 -10.45 -4.61 -38.85
N ALA A 52 -9.44 -3.82 -39.26
CA ALA A 52 -8.53 -3.15 -38.32
C ALA A 52 -9.28 -2.18 -37.38
N PHE A 53 -10.25 -1.43 -37.93
CA PHE A 53 -11.11 -0.56 -37.15
C PHE A 53 -11.94 -1.35 -36.11
N LEU A 54 -12.60 -2.44 -36.53
CA LEU A 54 -13.35 -3.31 -35.61
C LEU A 54 -12.48 -3.86 -34.48
N VAL A 55 -11.24 -4.28 -34.78
CA VAL A 55 -10.29 -4.76 -33.78
C VAL A 55 -9.96 -3.68 -32.76
N ILE A 56 -9.73 -2.43 -33.20
CA ILE A 56 -9.46 -1.30 -32.29
C ILE A 56 -10.67 -1.03 -31.40
N VAL A 57 -11.89 -1.05 -31.94
CA VAL A 57 -13.11 -0.83 -31.14
C VAL A 57 -13.28 -1.92 -30.08
N ILE A 58 -13.13 -3.19 -30.47
CA ILE A 58 -13.21 -4.33 -29.55
C ILE A 58 -12.13 -4.21 -28.47
N TRP A 59 -10.92 -3.82 -28.83
CA TRP A 59 -9.82 -3.60 -27.89
C TRP A 59 -10.13 -2.48 -26.89
N LEU A 60 -10.67 -1.34 -27.34
CA LEU A 60 -11.04 -0.23 -26.45
C LEU A 60 -12.15 -0.63 -25.46
N ILE A 61 -13.16 -1.38 -25.94
CA ILE A 61 -14.23 -1.90 -25.09
C ILE A 61 -13.67 -2.90 -24.07
N TYR A 62 -12.75 -3.77 -24.49
CA TYR A 62 -12.07 -4.72 -23.61
C TYR A 62 -11.27 -3.99 -22.52
N CYS A 63 -10.51 -2.95 -22.87
CA CYS A 63 -9.79 -2.10 -21.91
C CYS A 63 -10.73 -1.43 -20.90
N GLU A 64 -11.87 -0.90 -21.35
CA GLU A 64 -12.88 -0.34 -20.43
C GLU A 64 -13.52 -1.40 -19.53
N PHE A 65 -13.74 -2.61 -20.05
CA PHE A 65 -14.26 -3.71 -19.24
C PHE A 65 -13.27 -4.11 -18.14
N LEU A 66 -11.97 -4.18 -18.46
CA LEU A 66 -10.92 -4.41 -17.46
C LEU A 66 -10.92 -3.30 -16.40
N TYR A 67 -10.99 -2.04 -16.82
CA TYR A 67 -11.08 -0.91 -15.90
C TYR A 67 -12.33 -0.96 -15.01
N PHE A 68 -13.49 -1.32 -15.57
CA PHE A 68 -14.72 -1.48 -14.81
C PHE A 68 -14.65 -2.63 -13.80
N SER A 69 -13.93 -3.71 -14.14
CA SER A 69 -13.71 -4.84 -13.25
C SER A 69 -12.77 -4.49 -12.08
N GLU A 70 -11.94 -3.47 -12.23
CA GLU A 70 -10.98 -3.06 -11.22
C GLU A 70 -11.67 -2.36 -10.03
N ILE A 71 -11.22 -2.68 -8.81
CA ILE A 71 -11.69 -2.05 -7.58
C ILE A 71 -10.71 -0.95 -7.23
N TYR A 72 -11.20 0.25 -6.96
CA TYR A 72 -10.36 1.36 -6.53
C TYR A 72 -10.61 1.71 -5.05
N TYR A 73 -9.58 2.28 -4.43
CA TYR A 73 -9.60 2.67 -3.02
C TYR A 73 -9.65 4.19 -2.92
N ALA A 74 -10.71 4.72 -2.29
CA ALA A 74 -10.82 6.13 -2.00
C ALA A 74 -10.29 6.42 -0.59
N TYR A 75 -9.31 7.31 -0.48
CA TYR A 75 -8.69 7.73 0.78
C TYR A 75 -9.26 9.08 1.20
N THR A 76 -9.77 9.16 2.42
CA THR A 76 -10.19 10.42 3.03
C THR A 76 -9.60 10.54 4.42
N PHE A 77 -9.06 11.70 4.75
CA PHE A 77 -8.47 11.99 6.06
C PHE A 77 -9.47 12.74 6.92
N THR A 78 -9.69 12.27 8.15
CA THR A 78 -10.53 12.96 9.14
C THR A 78 -9.80 13.04 10.46
N VAL A 79 -10.32 13.84 11.39
CA VAL A 79 -9.84 13.83 12.79
C VAL A 79 -10.31 12.54 13.46
N ASP A 80 -9.45 11.92 14.26
CA ASP A 80 -9.87 10.77 15.08
C ASP A 80 -10.72 11.28 16.26
N THR A 81 -12.04 11.15 16.13
CA THR A 81 -12.98 11.51 17.19
C THR A 81 -13.11 10.44 18.26
N SER A 82 -12.53 9.23 18.07
CA SER A 82 -12.57 8.16 19.07
C SER A 82 -11.71 8.46 20.30
N PHE A 83 -10.88 9.51 20.27
CA PHE A 83 -10.16 10.02 21.44
C PHE A 83 -11.10 10.69 22.46
N LYS A 84 -12.30 11.14 22.05
CA LYS A 84 -13.20 11.97 22.88
C LYS A 84 -14.06 11.22 23.89
N GLU A 85 -14.06 9.89 23.94
CA GLU A 85 -14.98 9.15 24.81
C GLU A 85 -14.56 9.10 26.30
N TYR A 86 -13.57 9.89 26.72
CA TYR A 86 -13.12 9.96 28.11
C TYR A 86 -13.30 11.32 28.81
N GLY A 87 -14.05 12.25 28.23
CA GLY A 87 -14.26 13.55 28.89
C GLY A 87 -15.45 14.35 28.40
N GLY A 88 -16.59 14.21 29.09
CA GLY A 88 -17.59 15.27 29.21
C GLY A 88 -18.90 15.07 28.45
N ALA A 89 -19.99 15.18 29.21
CA ALA A 89 -21.39 15.40 28.83
C ALA A 89 -22.18 14.20 28.26
N PHE A 90 -22.89 13.53 29.18
CA PHE A 90 -24.33 13.27 29.13
C PHE A 90 -24.96 13.22 27.72
N ASP A 91 -24.98 12.04 27.10
CA ASP A 91 -26.04 11.67 26.18
C ASP A 91 -26.52 10.26 26.54
N PHE A 92 -27.74 10.20 27.07
CA PHE A 92 -28.42 9.01 27.53
C PHE A 92 -29.20 8.45 26.34
N PHE A 93 -28.96 7.18 26.03
CA PHE A 93 -29.64 6.33 25.03
C PHE A 93 -28.94 6.10 23.68
N VAL A 94 -27.78 5.42 23.72
CA VAL A 94 -27.45 4.39 22.72
C VAL A 94 -26.90 3.17 23.47
N VAL A 95 -27.68 2.09 23.53
CA VAL A 95 -27.20 0.77 23.95
C VAL A 95 -26.33 0.23 22.82
N GLY A 96 -25.06 0.61 22.87
CA GLY A 96 -24.02 0.21 21.94
C GLY A 96 -22.71 0.62 22.56
N PHE A 97 -22.23 -0.17 23.52
CA PHE A 97 -20.92 0.00 24.14
C PHE A 97 -19.88 0.19 23.03
N SER A 98 -19.30 1.37 22.90
CA SER A 98 -18.34 1.68 21.85
C SER A 98 -17.00 1.02 22.21
N VAL A 99 -16.83 -0.24 21.82
CA VAL A 99 -15.61 -1.07 22.00
C VAL A 99 -14.49 -0.60 21.03
N TYR A 100 -14.35 0.70 20.75
CA TYR A 100 -13.42 1.22 19.75
C TYR A 100 -12.23 2.01 20.34
N SER A 101 -12.13 2.08 21.66
CA SER A 101 -11.06 2.78 22.38
C SER A 101 -9.82 1.92 22.66
N GLN A 102 -9.93 0.60 22.47
CA GLN A 102 -8.87 -0.36 22.73
C GLN A 102 -8.28 -0.89 21.42
N LEU A 103 -6.96 -0.97 21.37
CA LEU A 103 -6.19 -1.43 20.23
C LEU A 103 -5.29 -2.57 20.68
N THR A 104 -5.20 -3.62 19.87
CA THR A 104 -4.27 -4.72 20.12
C THR A 104 -2.89 -4.34 19.58
N LEU A 105 -1.83 -4.47 20.37
CA LEU A 105 -0.45 -4.42 19.92
C LEU A 105 0.07 -5.85 19.88
N TYR A 106 0.62 -6.26 18.74
CA TYR A 106 1.38 -7.51 18.66
C TYR A 106 2.86 -7.18 18.57
N VAL A 107 3.65 -7.88 19.37
CA VAL A 107 5.11 -7.79 19.38
C VAL A 107 5.67 -9.19 19.24
N ASP A 108 6.60 -9.36 18.31
CA ASP A 108 7.39 -10.57 18.14
C ASP A 108 8.79 -10.15 17.67
N LEU A 109 9.76 -10.27 18.57
CA LEU A 109 11.15 -9.89 18.33
C LEU A 109 12.08 -10.87 19.01
N THR A 110 13.26 -11.08 18.43
CA THR A 110 14.31 -11.89 19.04
C THR A 110 15.55 -11.04 19.28
N VAL A 111 16.07 -11.07 20.50
CA VAL A 111 17.29 -10.37 20.92
C VAL A 111 18.43 -11.37 21.14
N ALA A 112 19.64 -11.04 20.68
CA ALA A 112 20.86 -11.84 20.82
C ALA A 112 21.44 -11.86 22.24
N THR A 113 20.59 -12.06 23.24
CA THR A 113 20.97 -12.20 24.65
C THR A 113 20.03 -13.22 25.29
N LYS A 114 20.53 -14.03 26.23
CA LYS A 114 19.72 -15.02 26.95
C LYS A 114 18.58 -14.36 27.75
N CYS A 115 17.43 -15.03 27.83
CA CYS A 115 16.25 -14.51 28.52
C CYS A 115 16.47 -14.20 30.00
N GLU A 116 17.35 -14.93 30.70
CA GLU A 116 17.66 -14.71 32.13
C GLU A 116 18.21 -13.31 32.43
N TYR A 117 18.89 -12.71 31.46
CA TYR A 117 19.53 -11.40 31.57
C TYR A 117 18.69 -10.25 31.03
N LEU A 118 17.54 -10.54 30.41
CA LEU A 118 16.68 -9.53 29.82
C LEU A 118 15.49 -9.24 30.73
N ALA A 119 15.11 -7.97 30.76
CA ALA A 119 13.89 -7.49 31.37
C ALA A 119 13.15 -6.58 30.39
N THR A 120 11.86 -6.86 30.25
CA THR A 120 10.94 -6.06 29.45
C THR A 120 10.05 -5.24 30.37
N SER A 121 9.92 -3.96 30.08
CA SER A 121 9.01 -3.06 30.78
C SER A 121 8.19 -2.28 29.76
N MET A 122 6.87 -2.28 29.94
CA MET A 122 5.95 -1.56 29.07
C MET A 122 5.15 -0.55 29.89
N ASP A 123 5.15 0.71 29.46
CA ASP A 123 4.36 1.78 30.09
C ASP A 123 3.29 2.25 29.09
N GLY A 124 2.11 2.65 29.59
CA GLY A 124 1.00 3.13 28.77
C GLY A 124 -0.01 2.06 28.33
N VAL A 125 0.08 0.84 28.87
CA VAL A 125 -0.85 -0.27 28.63
C VAL A 125 -1.64 -0.58 29.90
N LYS A 126 -2.96 -0.78 29.77
CA LYS A 126 -3.78 -1.33 30.86
C LYS A 126 -3.69 -2.85 30.76
N GLN A 127 -2.88 -3.49 31.61
CA GLN A 127 -2.87 -4.95 31.71
C GLN A 127 -4.23 -5.38 32.29
N LYS A 128 -5.12 -5.92 31.45
CA LYS A 128 -6.44 -6.38 31.89
C LYS A 128 -6.37 -7.90 31.97
N SER A 129 -6.32 -8.46 33.18
CA SER A 129 -6.37 -9.90 33.37
C SER A 129 -7.77 -10.42 33.02
N LEU A 130 -7.91 -10.94 31.80
CA LEU A 130 -8.98 -11.87 31.45
C LEU A 130 -8.32 -13.23 31.27
N ALA A 131 -8.28 -14.02 32.35
CA ALA A 131 -7.77 -15.39 32.39
C ALA A 131 -6.30 -15.59 31.90
N SER A 132 -5.34 -15.38 32.80
CA SER A 132 -4.09 -16.16 32.91
C SER A 132 -3.28 -16.50 31.64
N SER A 133 -3.17 -15.61 30.65
CA SER A 133 -2.21 -15.78 29.52
C SER A 133 -1.71 -14.47 28.89
N GLU A 134 -1.66 -13.35 29.63
CA GLU A 134 -1.15 -12.06 29.12
C GLU A 134 0.02 -11.53 29.97
N GLU A 135 1.06 -12.35 30.06
CA GLU A 135 2.42 -11.95 30.45
C GLU A 135 3.29 -12.00 29.19
N ILE A 136 4.20 -11.04 29.01
CA ILE A 136 5.16 -11.03 27.90
C ILE A 136 5.90 -12.38 27.92
N SER A 137 5.68 -13.23 26.92
CA SER A 137 6.33 -14.54 26.87
C SER A 137 7.76 -14.37 26.35
N MET A 138 8.71 -14.83 27.16
CA MET A 138 10.14 -14.84 26.84
C MET A 138 10.59 -16.28 26.66
N VAL A 139 10.80 -16.68 25.40
CA VAL A 139 11.19 -18.04 25.03
C VAL A 139 12.67 -18.05 24.64
N PRO A 140 13.49 -18.92 25.26
CA PRO A 140 14.91 -19.00 24.93
C PRO A 140 15.07 -19.66 23.55
N VAL A 141 15.73 -18.98 22.61
CA VAL A 141 15.88 -19.42 21.20
C VAL A 141 17.30 -19.21 20.69
N ARG A 142 17.62 -19.75 19.51
CA ARG A 142 18.89 -19.48 18.82
C ARG A 142 18.83 -18.18 18.01
N PHE A 143 19.86 -17.34 18.09
CA PHE A 143 19.94 -16.12 17.28
C PHE A 143 20.24 -16.44 15.81
N LYS A 144 21.19 -17.33 15.53
CA LYS A 144 21.49 -17.71 14.15
C LYS A 144 20.36 -18.56 13.57
N LEU A 145 19.78 -18.08 12.46
CA LEU A 145 18.73 -18.78 11.71
C LEU A 145 19.27 -20.05 11.03
N SER A 146 18.40 -21.04 10.80
CA SER A 146 18.72 -22.17 9.94
C SER A 146 18.91 -21.72 8.48
N PRO A 147 19.62 -22.47 7.62
CA PRO A 147 19.80 -22.09 6.22
C PRO A 147 18.48 -21.79 5.49
N ASP A 148 17.46 -22.61 5.73
CA ASP A 148 16.13 -22.43 5.15
C ASP A 148 15.46 -21.15 5.69
N ALA A 149 15.44 -20.97 7.01
CA ALA A 149 14.85 -19.78 7.64
C ALA A 149 15.58 -18.50 7.23
N GLN A 150 16.90 -18.56 7.02
CA GLN A 150 17.71 -17.45 6.57
C GLN A 150 17.39 -17.04 5.13
N LEU A 151 17.09 -18.00 4.24
CA LEU A 151 16.65 -17.70 2.88
C LEU A 151 15.32 -16.94 2.88
N TYR A 152 14.34 -17.40 3.66
CA TYR A 152 13.07 -16.67 3.83
C TYR A 152 13.30 -15.29 4.45
N TRP A 153 14.17 -15.19 5.46
CA TRP A 153 14.46 -13.91 6.10
C TRP A 153 15.07 -12.89 5.13
N ASN A 154 16.01 -13.31 4.28
CA ASN A 154 16.61 -12.43 3.28
C ASN A 154 15.56 -11.95 2.26
N MET A 155 14.64 -12.83 1.86
CA MET A 155 13.54 -12.44 0.99
C MET A 155 12.60 -11.43 1.66
N LEU A 156 12.29 -11.58 2.96
CA LEU A 156 11.50 -10.62 3.72
C LEU A 156 12.13 -9.23 3.70
N ARG A 157 13.45 -9.19 3.94
CA ARG A 157 14.22 -7.97 3.95
C ARG A 157 14.23 -7.29 2.60
N ASN A 158 14.45 -8.04 1.52
CA ASN A 158 14.44 -7.50 0.16
C ASN A 158 13.06 -6.92 -0.20
N VAL A 159 11.98 -7.64 0.14
CA VAL A 159 10.62 -7.16 -0.08
C VAL A 159 10.38 -5.88 0.71
N ARG A 160 10.73 -5.85 1.99
CA ARG A 160 10.68 -4.63 2.80
C ARG A 160 11.44 -3.48 2.14
N GLU A 161 12.70 -3.67 1.74
CA GLU A 161 13.53 -2.61 1.17
C GLU A 161 12.94 -2.03 -0.11
N LEU A 162 12.35 -2.88 -0.96
CA LEU A 162 11.63 -2.45 -2.16
C LEU A 162 10.34 -1.69 -1.84
N HIS A 163 9.68 -2.01 -0.73
CA HIS A 163 8.37 -1.45 -0.38
C HIS A 163 8.44 -0.28 0.61
N VAL A 164 9.54 -0.04 1.33
CA VAL A 164 9.65 0.99 2.39
C VAL A 164 10.25 2.36 1.96
N PRO A 165 10.36 2.79 0.69
CA PRO A 165 10.71 4.19 0.43
C PRO A 165 9.47 5.10 0.52
N GLU A 166 9.38 5.85 1.62
CA GLU A 166 8.76 7.20 1.82
C GLU A 166 7.33 7.51 1.34
N ARG A 167 6.61 6.61 0.67
CA ARG A 167 5.24 6.89 0.17
C ARG A 167 4.20 6.16 1.00
N LEU A 168 3.17 6.89 1.45
CA LEU A 168 1.92 6.30 1.95
C LEU A 168 1.51 5.18 0.98
N HIS A 169 1.47 3.94 1.46
CA HIS A 169 1.13 2.80 0.62
C HIS A 169 -0.33 2.93 0.17
N HIS A 170 -0.53 3.08 -1.13
CA HIS A 170 -1.83 2.81 -1.71
C HIS A 170 -2.11 1.31 -1.54
N LEU A 171 -3.13 0.96 -0.75
CA LEU A 171 -3.74 -0.39 -0.70
C LEU A 171 -4.22 -0.88 -2.08
N SER A 172 -4.19 -0.01 -3.09
CA SER A 172 -4.50 -0.29 -4.49
C SER A 172 -3.58 -1.34 -5.10
N GLU A 173 -2.33 -1.43 -4.63
CA GLU A 173 -1.44 -2.53 -4.97
C GLU A 173 -1.36 -3.44 -3.76
N ARG A 174 -2.09 -4.56 -3.78
CA ARG A 174 -1.61 -5.92 -3.41
C ARG A 174 -2.68 -6.79 -2.79
N ASN A 175 -3.14 -7.74 -3.61
CA ASN A 175 -3.54 -9.08 -3.20
C ASN A 175 -2.81 -10.10 -4.08
N SER A 176 -1.47 -10.02 -4.19
CA SER A 176 -0.78 -11.18 -4.76
C SER A 176 -0.86 -12.27 -3.69
N LEU A 177 -1.72 -13.26 -3.92
CA LEU A 177 -1.84 -14.47 -3.12
C LEU A 177 -0.44 -15.04 -2.79
N GLY A 178 0.51 -14.88 -3.71
CA GLY A 178 1.92 -15.26 -3.54
C GLY A 178 2.62 -14.59 -2.35
N PHE A 179 2.34 -13.32 -2.05
CA PHE A 179 2.97 -12.64 -0.91
C PHE A 179 2.45 -13.18 0.43
N GLU A 180 1.14 -13.41 0.55
CA GLU A 180 0.55 -13.97 1.77
C GLU A 180 0.97 -15.43 2.00
N ILE A 181 0.98 -16.24 0.94
CA ILE A 181 1.50 -17.61 0.99
C ILE A 181 2.94 -17.60 1.49
N TRP A 182 3.78 -16.76 0.88
CA TRP A 182 5.18 -16.67 1.23
C TRP A 182 5.39 -16.25 2.69
N ARG A 183 4.59 -15.31 3.20
CA ARG A 183 4.63 -14.87 4.60
C ARG A 183 4.21 -16.00 5.57
N HIS A 184 3.17 -16.76 5.24
CA HIS A 184 2.76 -17.91 6.04
C HIS A 184 3.83 -19.01 6.07
N LEU A 185 4.51 -19.25 4.94
CA LEU A 185 5.63 -20.17 4.89
C LEU A 185 6.80 -19.72 5.76
N HIS A 186 7.10 -18.41 5.79
CA HIS A 186 8.12 -17.86 6.69
C HIS A 186 7.77 -18.11 8.16
N GLU A 187 6.53 -17.83 8.56
CA GLU A 187 6.05 -18.05 9.93
C GLU A 187 6.14 -19.53 10.32
N PHE A 188 5.70 -20.43 9.44
CA PHE A 188 5.82 -21.86 9.65
C PHE A 188 7.30 -22.30 9.79
N ALA A 189 8.21 -21.74 8.99
CA ALA A 189 9.63 -22.05 9.07
C ALA A 189 10.27 -21.58 10.39
N VAL A 190 9.90 -20.39 10.87
CA VAL A 190 10.38 -19.83 12.15
C VAL A 190 9.85 -20.66 13.33
N ASP A 191 8.56 -20.98 13.35
CA ASP A 191 7.98 -21.78 14.44
C ASP A 191 8.51 -23.21 14.46
N ARG A 192 8.72 -23.83 13.28
CA ARG A 192 9.37 -25.14 13.18
C ARG A 192 10.80 -25.10 13.74
N GLN A 193 11.56 -24.03 13.48
CA GLN A 193 12.90 -23.87 14.06
C GLN A 193 12.85 -23.73 15.58
N ASN A 194 11.93 -22.92 16.11
CA ASN A 194 11.79 -22.72 17.56
C ASN A 194 11.38 -24.01 18.29
N ASN A 195 10.50 -24.79 17.69
CA ASN A 195 10.12 -26.10 18.22
C ASN A 195 11.28 -27.10 18.13
N ALA A 196 12.10 -27.05 17.08
CA ALA A 196 13.29 -27.91 16.94
C ALA A 196 14.41 -27.56 17.93
N SER A 197 14.52 -26.30 18.38
CA SER A 197 15.49 -25.91 19.43
C SER A 197 15.14 -26.38 20.84
N SER A 198 13.97 -27.00 21.04
CA SER A 198 13.57 -27.59 22.33
C SER A 198 14.27 -28.91 22.65
N THR A 199 15.00 -29.52 21.71
CA THR A 199 15.90 -30.64 22.00
C THR A 199 17.15 -30.16 22.75
N GLU A 200 17.45 -30.78 23.90
CA GLU A 200 18.40 -30.39 24.97
C GLU A 200 19.85 -30.06 24.54
N THR A 201 20.24 -30.30 23.29
CA THR A 201 21.59 -30.05 22.76
C THR A 201 21.74 -28.77 21.93
N ALA A 202 20.68 -27.97 21.75
CA ALA A 202 20.75 -26.73 20.98
C ALA A 202 21.38 -25.58 21.79
N ILE A 203 22.36 -24.87 21.21
CA ILE A 203 22.92 -23.66 21.81
C ILE A 203 21.84 -22.56 21.81
N VAL A 204 21.46 -22.13 23.01
CA VAL A 204 20.47 -21.07 23.22
C VAL A 204 21.16 -19.78 23.65
N ASP A 205 21.32 -18.86 22.69
CA ASP A 205 22.07 -17.60 22.80
C ASP A 205 21.19 -16.34 22.66
N ALA A 206 19.89 -16.51 22.40
CA ALA A 206 18.93 -15.44 22.23
C ALA A 206 17.63 -15.65 23.03
N CYS A 207 16.82 -14.59 23.05
CA CYS A 207 15.51 -14.59 23.66
C CYS A 207 14.47 -14.05 22.67
N ARG A 208 13.44 -14.84 22.38
CA ARG A 208 12.25 -14.43 21.62
C ARG A 208 11.25 -13.85 22.61
N ILE A 209 10.87 -12.61 22.37
CA ILE A 209 9.92 -11.85 23.17
C ILE A 209 8.68 -11.69 22.30
N HIS A 210 7.60 -12.36 22.67
CA HIS A 210 6.36 -12.30 21.91
C HIS A 210 5.13 -12.14 22.80
N GLY A 211 4.10 -11.47 22.29
CA GLY A 211 2.86 -11.27 23.02
C GLY A 211 1.87 -10.37 22.30
N TYR A 212 0.62 -10.44 22.77
CA TYR A 212 -0.47 -9.56 22.37
C TYR A 212 -0.86 -8.71 23.56
N PHE A 213 -1.01 -7.41 23.37
CA PHE A 213 -1.32 -6.46 24.42
C PHE A 213 -2.55 -5.67 24.04
N LEU A 214 -3.55 -5.64 24.92
CA LEU A 214 -4.68 -4.74 24.77
C LEU A 214 -4.33 -3.39 25.41
N MET A 215 -4.22 -2.36 24.58
CA MET A 215 -3.81 -1.03 25.02
C MET A 215 -4.83 0.04 24.64
N ASN A 216 -4.86 1.13 25.41
CA ASN A 216 -5.59 2.32 25.00
C ASN A 216 -4.78 3.08 23.94
N LYS A 217 -5.44 3.91 23.14
CA LYS A 217 -4.81 4.81 22.15
C LYS A 217 -4.06 5.98 22.83
N LEU A 218 -3.10 5.66 23.68
CA LEU A 218 -2.26 6.61 24.40
C LEU A 218 -0.79 6.39 24.04
N ARG A 219 0.01 7.43 24.29
CA ARG A 219 1.46 7.33 24.23
C ARG A 219 1.96 6.23 25.15
N GLY A 220 2.87 5.42 24.64
CA GLY A 220 3.51 4.39 25.44
C GLY A 220 4.92 4.09 25.00
N LYS A 221 5.60 3.27 25.79
CA LYS A 221 6.98 2.88 25.56
C LYS A 221 7.21 1.43 25.98
N LEU A 222 7.87 0.67 25.13
CA LEU A 222 8.38 -0.66 25.40
C LEU A 222 9.91 -0.55 25.54
N ARG A 223 10.41 -0.99 26.69
CA ARG A 223 11.83 -0.95 27.05
C ARG A 223 12.31 -2.38 27.24
N ILE A 224 13.34 -2.75 26.50
CA ILE A 224 14.04 -4.01 26.65
C ILE A 224 15.44 -3.67 27.15
N LYS A 225 15.69 -4.00 28.40
CA LYS A 225 16.94 -3.68 29.09
C LYS A 225 17.50 -4.93 29.74
N PHE A 226 18.68 -4.78 30.30
CA PHE A 226 19.20 -5.76 31.23
C PHE A 226 18.30 -5.88 32.47
N LYS A 227 18.12 -7.12 32.95
CA LYS A 227 17.41 -7.41 34.18
C LYS A 227 18.26 -7.01 35.38
N GLU A 228 17.81 -5.99 36.10
CA GLU A 228 18.44 -5.60 37.35
C GLU A 228 18.22 -6.71 38.39
N THR A 229 19.23 -7.56 38.60
CA THR A 229 19.19 -8.56 39.67
C THR A 229 19.37 -7.83 40.99
N VAL A 230 18.28 -7.59 41.71
CA VAL A 230 18.35 -7.15 43.11
C VAL A 230 19.02 -8.25 43.91
N ARG A 231 20.30 -8.07 44.22
CA ARG A 231 20.95 -8.67 45.38
C ARG A 231 21.31 -7.53 46.34
N LEU A 232 20.91 -7.73 47.59
CA LEU A 232 20.88 -6.79 48.70
C LEU A 232 22.20 -6.01 48.94
N GLU A 233 22.03 -4.90 49.66
CA GLU A 233 23.04 -4.10 50.40
C GLU A 233 23.84 -3.01 49.64
N ALA A 234 23.12 -1.91 49.39
CA ALA A 234 23.40 -0.50 49.69
C ALA A 234 24.79 0.18 49.46
N VAL A 235 25.90 -0.49 49.16
CA VAL A 235 27.20 0.22 49.00
C VAL A 235 28.01 -0.22 47.76
N SER A 236 27.66 -1.32 47.10
CA SER A 236 28.45 -1.89 45.99
C SER A 236 27.83 -1.74 44.58
N ASN A 237 26.66 -1.11 44.47
CA ASN A 237 25.87 -1.14 43.23
C ASN A 237 26.57 -0.46 42.05
N PHE A 238 27.28 0.66 42.24
CA PHE A 238 27.91 1.39 41.14
C PHE A 238 29.02 0.59 40.43
N PHE A 239 29.81 -0.18 41.19
CA PHE A 239 30.94 -0.95 40.65
C PHE A 239 30.53 -2.30 40.04
N ILE A 240 29.45 -2.93 40.52
CA ILE A 240 28.98 -4.22 39.98
C ILE A 240 28.31 -4.07 38.62
N PHE A 241 27.57 -2.97 38.36
CA PHE A 241 27.02 -2.69 37.02
C PHE A 241 28.12 -2.45 35.98
N ALA A 242 29.19 -1.74 36.36
CA ALA A 242 30.33 -1.49 35.49
C ALA A 242 31.17 -2.74 35.21
N ARG A 243 31.33 -3.66 36.18
CA ARG A 243 32.09 -4.90 35.99
C ARG A 243 31.31 -5.97 35.22
N ARG A 244 29.99 -6.06 35.42
CA ARG A 244 29.14 -7.05 34.71
C ARG A 244 28.85 -6.64 33.26
N GLN A 245 28.87 -5.33 32.93
CA GLN A 245 28.82 -4.83 31.54
C GLN A 245 29.95 -5.41 30.64
N ASN A 246 31.04 -5.91 31.22
CA ASN A 246 32.15 -6.52 30.47
C ASN A 246 31.94 -7.99 30.09
N GLU A 247 30.86 -8.64 30.53
CA GLU A 247 30.53 -10.02 30.18
C GLU A 247 29.45 -10.07 29.07
N GLY A 248 29.90 -10.04 27.81
CA GLY A 248 29.20 -10.75 26.71
C GLY A 248 27.80 -10.30 26.26
N PHE A 249 27.37 -9.04 26.45
CA PHE A 249 26.03 -8.62 26.02
C PHE A 249 25.97 -8.15 24.56
N ASN A 250 24.90 -8.55 23.87
CA ASN A 250 24.67 -8.18 22.48
C ASN A 250 23.18 -7.80 22.28
N PHE A 251 22.93 -6.53 21.99
CA PHE A 251 21.58 -6.01 21.68
C PHE A 251 21.24 -6.13 20.19
N SER A 252 21.96 -6.97 19.44
CA SER A 252 21.55 -7.35 18.09
C SER A 252 20.17 -7.97 18.16
N HIS A 253 19.27 -7.53 17.30
CA HIS A 253 17.89 -7.96 17.36
C HIS A 253 17.27 -8.03 15.98
N ARG A 254 16.31 -8.93 15.87
CA ARG A 254 15.41 -9.06 14.73
C ARG A 254 13.99 -8.81 15.20
N ILE A 255 13.22 -8.07 14.43
CA ILE A 255 11.80 -7.83 14.67
C ILE A 255 11.06 -8.62 13.61
N GLU A 256 10.40 -9.67 14.04
CA GLU A 256 9.69 -10.60 13.18
C GLU A 256 8.32 -10.00 12.84
N LYS A 257 7.58 -9.58 13.88
CA LYS A 257 6.27 -8.96 13.74
C LYS A 257 6.13 -7.80 14.72
N PHE A 258 5.70 -6.65 14.21
CA PHE A 258 5.31 -5.55 15.08
C PHE A 258 4.20 -4.73 14.43
N GLY A 259 3.12 -4.50 15.15
CA GLY A 259 2.07 -3.63 14.65
C GLY A 259 0.82 -3.61 15.51
N PHE A 260 -0.16 -2.86 15.02
CA PHE A 260 -1.30 -2.43 15.82
C PHE A 260 -2.61 -2.80 15.13
N GLY A 261 -3.52 -3.40 15.89
CA GLY A 261 -4.80 -3.89 15.43
C GLY A 261 -4.70 -5.24 14.72
N PRO A 262 -5.83 -5.71 14.14
CA PRO A 262 -5.84 -6.90 13.32
C PRO A 262 -5.00 -6.69 12.06
N ARG A 263 -4.25 -7.74 11.70
CA ARG A 263 -3.45 -7.76 10.48
C ARG A 263 -4.36 -7.95 9.27
N ILE A 264 -4.24 -7.07 8.28
CA ILE A 264 -5.03 -7.12 7.04
C ILE A 264 -4.09 -7.54 5.90
N ALA A 265 -4.60 -8.38 5.00
CA ALA A 265 -3.87 -8.79 3.82
C ALA A 265 -3.45 -7.58 2.97
N GLY A 266 -2.24 -7.62 2.43
CA GLY A 266 -1.69 -6.54 1.60
C GLY A 266 -1.04 -5.37 2.36
N ILE A 267 -1.15 -5.32 3.69
CA ILE A 267 -0.42 -4.32 4.52
C ILE A 267 0.84 -4.96 5.11
N ILE A 268 2.00 -4.42 4.72
CA ILE A 268 3.30 -4.76 5.31
C ILE A 268 3.67 -3.65 6.28
N ASN A 269 3.93 -4.02 7.53
CA ASN A 269 4.33 -3.03 8.51
C ASN A 269 5.82 -2.68 8.40
N PRO A 270 6.21 -1.42 8.66
CA PRO A 270 7.60 -1.02 8.53
C PRO A 270 8.57 -1.73 9.48
N LEU A 271 8.17 -2.42 10.55
CA LEU A 271 9.08 -3.21 11.41
C LEU A 271 9.01 -4.74 11.20
N ASP A 272 8.15 -5.23 10.31
CA ASP A 272 8.08 -6.67 9.98
C ASP A 272 9.30 -7.15 9.17
N GLY A 273 10.15 -8.00 9.76
CA GLY A 273 11.40 -8.46 9.15
C GLY A 273 12.58 -7.48 9.26
N PHE A 274 12.55 -6.57 10.25
CA PHE A 274 13.65 -5.65 10.49
C PHE A 274 14.77 -6.38 11.24
N GLN A 275 16.04 -6.10 10.91
CA GLN A 275 17.17 -6.61 11.67
C GLN A 275 18.18 -5.49 11.91
N LYS A 276 18.73 -5.44 13.12
CA LYS A 276 19.81 -4.53 13.47
C LYS A 276 20.86 -5.26 14.28
N GLU A 277 22.09 -5.23 13.79
CA GLU A 277 23.26 -5.76 14.50
C GLU A 277 23.86 -4.67 15.39
N SER A 278 24.28 -5.08 16.58
CA SER A 278 25.00 -4.29 17.58
C SER A 278 26.49 -4.57 17.40
N PHE A 279 27.28 -3.50 17.27
CA PHE A 279 28.73 -3.62 17.15
C PHE A 279 29.45 -3.26 18.45
N ASP A 280 28.80 -2.46 19.30
CA ASP A 280 29.26 -2.13 20.66
C ASP A 280 28.22 -2.63 21.67
N ARG A 281 28.68 -3.06 22.85
CA ARG A 281 27.83 -3.49 23.97
C ARG A 281 27.06 -2.32 24.59
N ARG A 282 27.53 -1.11 24.32
CA ARG A 282 26.96 0.17 24.76
C ARG A 282 25.97 0.78 23.78
N ASP A 283 25.53 -0.01 22.80
CA ASP A 283 24.53 0.41 21.84
C ASP A 283 23.16 0.60 22.49
N MET A 284 22.52 1.71 22.14
CA MET A 284 21.14 2.05 22.42
C MET A 284 20.40 2.16 21.10
N PHE A 285 19.35 1.36 20.95
CA PHE A 285 18.47 1.40 19.79
C PHE A 285 17.15 2.07 20.15
N TYR A 286 16.83 3.14 19.45
CA TYR A 286 15.60 3.89 19.59
C TYR A 286 14.73 3.68 18.35
N TYR A 287 13.46 3.35 18.57
CA TYR A 287 12.43 3.29 17.55
C TYR A 287 11.31 4.24 17.94
N TYR A 288 11.09 5.28 17.15
CA TYR A 288 9.98 6.21 17.31
C TYR A 288 8.92 5.86 16.29
N ILE A 289 7.76 5.45 16.77
CA ILE A 289 6.65 4.94 15.97
C ILE A 289 5.49 5.93 16.04
N GLN A 290 5.03 6.37 14.88
CA GLN A 290 3.84 7.22 14.76
C GLN A 290 2.71 6.38 14.19
N VAL A 291 1.69 6.10 15.00
CA VAL A 291 0.55 5.24 14.64
C VAL A 291 -0.60 6.07 14.09
N VAL A 292 -1.15 5.68 12.96
CA VAL A 292 -2.28 6.30 12.28
C VAL A 292 -3.44 5.31 12.20
N PRO A 293 -4.51 5.52 12.99
CA PRO A 293 -5.73 4.73 12.91
C PRO A 293 -6.31 4.75 11.48
N THR A 294 -6.71 3.57 11.00
CA THR A 294 -7.23 3.38 9.65
C THR A 294 -8.54 2.59 9.71
N LYS A 295 -9.60 3.14 9.10
CA LYS A 295 -10.89 2.46 8.93
C LYS A 295 -11.03 2.03 7.48
N ILE A 296 -11.21 0.74 7.25
CA ILE A 296 -11.41 0.18 5.92
C ILE A 296 -12.87 -0.25 5.77
N THR A 297 -13.58 0.34 4.82
CA THR A 297 -14.93 -0.06 4.43
C THR A 297 -14.84 -0.92 3.17
N ASP A 298 -15.30 -2.16 3.27
CA ASP A 298 -15.37 -3.10 2.16
C ASP A 298 -16.55 -2.80 1.22
N LEU A 299 -16.60 -3.45 0.05
CA LEU A 299 -17.70 -3.26 -0.92
C LEU A 299 -19.07 -3.62 -0.32
N ASN A 300 -19.10 -4.56 0.63
CA ASN A 300 -20.31 -5.02 1.32
C ASN A 300 -20.74 -4.09 2.47
N GLY A 301 -20.05 -2.96 2.67
CA GLY A 301 -20.28 -2.04 3.78
C GLY A 301 -19.71 -2.52 5.12
N MET A 302 -19.05 -3.68 5.16
CA MET A 302 -18.36 -4.17 6.35
C MET A 302 -17.17 -3.26 6.68
N GLU A 303 -17.08 -2.84 7.93
CA GLU A 303 -16.05 -1.91 8.40
C GLU A 303 -15.01 -2.66 9.24
N THR A 304 -13.74 -2.53 8.88
CA THR A 304 -12.60 -3.10 9.62
C THR A 304 -11.72 -1.98 10.13
N PHE A 305 -11.42 -1.98 11.43
CA PHE A 305 -10.51 -1.03 12.04
C PHE A 305 -9.12 -1.65 12.16
N THR A 306 -8.11 -0.96 11.66
CA THR A 306 -6.70 -1.33 11.78
C THR A 306 -5.87 -0.06 11.99
N SER A 307 -4.55 -0.19 12.09
CA SER A 307 -3.65 0.94 12.24
C SER A 307 -2.43 0.76 11.35
N GLN A 308 -2.09 1.82 10.64
CA GLN A 308 -0.82 1.94 9.93
C GLN A 308 0.16 2.69 10.81
N TYR A 309 1.46 2.56 10.57
CA TYR A 309 2.43 3.36 11.30
C TYR A 309 3.66 3.67 10.47
N SER A 310 4.35 4.74 10.84
CA SER A 310 5.69 5.07 10.34
C SER A 310 6.72 4.93 11.46
N VAL A 311 7.99 4.76 11.09
CA VAL A 311 9.06 4.48 12.05
C VAL A 311 10.30 5.28 11.73
N THR A 312 10.83 5.93 12.76
CA THR A 312 12.15 6.52 12.75
C THR A 312 13.03 5.76 13.72
N HIS A 313 14.12 5.16 13.24
CA HIS A 313 15.06 4.41 14.08
C HIS A 313 16.37 5.18 14.25
N LYS A 314 16.94 5.15 15.45
CA LYS A 314 18.21 5.81 15.77
C LYS A 314 19.07 4.87 16.61
N ARG A 315 20.35 4.79 16.26
CA ARG A 315 21.37 4.11 17.07
C ARG A 315 22.23 5.17 17.75
N ARG A 316 22.54 4.97 19.03
CA ARG A 316 23.47 5.80 19.80
C ARG A 316 24.35 4.91 20.66
N ILE A 317 25.62 5.25 20.81
CA ILE A 317 26.56 4.55 21.71
C ILE A 317 26.70 5.38 22.99
N ILE A 318 26.77 4.72 24.15
CA ILE A 318 27.07 5.37 25.43
C ILE A 318 28.56 5.65 25.51
N ASP A 319 28.90 6.92 25.69
CA ASP A 319 30.25 7.40 25.94
C ASP A 319 30.22 8.39 27.12
N HIS A 320 30.67 7.93 28.29
CA HIS A 320 30.66 8.75 29.50
C HIS A 320 31.65 9.92 29.43
N ASP A 321 32.72 9.80 28.64
CA ASP A 321 33.74 10.84 28.50
C ASP A 321 33.22 12.00 27.63
N GLN A 322 32.29 11.71 26.72
CA GLN A 322 31.58 12.71 25.92
C GLN A 322 30.25 13.19 26.56
N GLY A 323 30.04 12.90 27.85
CA GLY A 323 28.82 13.29 28.59
C GLY A 323 27.56 12.52 28.17
N SER A 324 27.70 11.41 27.45
CA SER A 324 26.58 10.56 27.04
C SER A 324 26.24 9.56 28.14
N HIS A 325 25.41 9.98 29.09
CA HIS A 325 24.82 9.09 30.10
C HIS A 325 23.53 8.45 29.58
N GLY A 326 23.33 7.16 29.85
CA GLY A 326 22.16 6.41 29.42
C GLY A 326 22.20 4.97 29.92
N SER A 327 21.19 4.19 29.57
CA SER A 327 21.16 2.75 29.82
C SER A 327 21.10 2.01 28.49
N CYS A 328 21.99 1.04 28.27
CA CYS A 328 21.99 0.21 27.06
C CYS A 328 20.67 -0.54 26.92
N GLY A 329 20.25 -0.77 25.68
CA GLY A 329 19.04 -1.54 25.40
C GLY A 329 18.28 -1.08 24.17
N ILE A 330 17.09 -1.67 24.01
CA ILE A 330 16.17 -1.39 22.91
C ILE A 330 14.97 -0.64 23.47
N PHE A 331 14.65 0.48 22.85
CA PHE A 331 13.61 1.41 23.28
C PHE A 331 12.67 1.67 22.12
N ILE A 332 11.41 1.25 22.27
CA ILE A 332 10.36 1.46 21.30
C ILE A 332 9.36 2.44 21.90
N TYR A 333 9.31 3.65 21.35
CA TYR A 333 8.33 4.68 21.68
C TYR A 333 7.24 4.67 20.61
N PHE A 334 5.99 4.72 21.02
CA PHE A 334 4.87 4.86 20.10
C PHE A 334 3.93 5.98 20.53
N ASP A 335 3.48 6.76 19.55
CA ASP A 335 2.51 7.84 19.71
C ASP A 335 1.42 7.71 18.64
N PHE A 336 0.20 8.16 18.97
CA PHE A 336 -0.93 8.14 18.05
C PHE A 336 -1.08 9.50 17.39
N ALA A 337 -1.20 9.50 16.06
CA ALA A 337 -1.51 10.72 15.32
C ALA A 337 -2.96 11.14 15.59
N PRO A 338 -3.26 12.46 15.70
CA PRO A 338 -4.61 12.97 15.90
C PRO A 338 -5.49 12.91 14.64
N MET A 339 -5.15 12.05 13.68
CA MET A 339 -5.82 11.90 12.39
C MET A 339 -6.16 10.44 12.14
N MET A 340 -7.23 10.21 11.40
CA MET A 340 -7.69 8.91 10.95
C MET A 340 -7.75 8.87 9.44
N VAL A 341 -7.36 7.74 8.86
CA VAL A 341 -7.51 7.47 7.43
C VAL A 341 -8.73 6.59 7.22
N LEU A 342 -9.71 7.06 6.44
CA LEU A 342 -10.80 6.23 5.97
C LEU A 342 -10.50 5.77 4.55
N ILE A 343 -10.60 4.47 4.35
CA ILE A 343 -10.34 3.80 3.09
C ILE A 343 -11.63 3.12 2.68
N ARG A 344 -12.25 3.59 1.61
CA ARG A 344 -13.45 2.97 1.06
C ARG A 344 -13.09 2.22 -0.21
N LYS A 345 -13.37 0.91 -0.22
CA LYS A 345 -13.39 0.16 -1.47
C LYS A 345 -14.62 0.58 -2.25
N SER A 346 -14.41 1.03 -3.48
CA SER A 346 -15.48 1.45 -4.35
C SER A 346 -15.29 0.80 -5.72
N LYS A 347 -16.42 0.56 -6.38
CA LYS A 347 -16.45 0.12 -7.77
C LYS A 347 -17.14 1.19 -8.59
N THR A 348 -16.75 1.32 -9.85
CA THR A 348 -17.46 2.19 -10.77
C THR A 348 -18.91 1.70 -10.93
N SER A 349 -19.86 2.62 -10.99
CA SER A 349 -21.26 2.25 -11.17
C SER A 349 -21.51 1.79 -12.61
N LEU A 350 -22.46 0.86 -12.79
CA LEU A 350 -22.83 0.35 -14.11
C LEU A 350 -23.31 1.47 -15.05
N PHE A 351 -23.95 2.52 -14.51
CA PHE A 351 -24.37 3.69 -15.28
C PHE A 351 -23.18 4.48 -15.82
N VAL A 352 -22.15 4.71 -15.00
CA VAL A 352 -20.93 5.40 -15.45
C VAL A 352 -20.23 4.56 -16.51
N PHE A 353 -20.19 3.24 -16.35
CA PHE A 353 -19.64 2.34 -17.37
C PHE A 353 -20.40 2.41 -18.71
N ALA A 354 -21.73 2.37 -18.68
CA ALA A 354 -22.55 2.50 -19.88
C ALA A 354 -22.33 3.84 -20.59
N LEU A 355 -22.27 4.93 -19.83
CA LEU A 355 -21.96 6.27 -20.37
C LEU A 355 -20.58 6.30 -21.04
N ARG A 356 -19.58 5.60 -20.49
CA ARG A 356 -18.24 5.51 -21.09
C ARG A 356 -18.21 4.69 -22.38
N ILE A 357 -18.93 3.59 -22.46
CA ILE A 357 -19.08 2.84 -23.72
C ILE A 357 -19.75 3.72 -24.78
N CYS A 358 -20.84 4.40 -24.43
CA CYS A 358 -21.51 5.33 -25.35
C CYS A 358 -20.57 6.45 -25.82
N ALA A 359 -19.73 6.98 -24.92
CA ALA A 359 -18.74 8.00 -25.26
C ALA A 359 -17.67 7.47 -26.23
N ILE A 360 -17.21 6.23 -26.07
CA ILE A 360 -16.26 5.60 -26.99
C ILE A 360 -16.88 5.46 -28.38
N VAL A 361 -18.09 4.88 -28.46
CA VAL A 361 -18.80 4.71 -29.73
C VAL A 361 -19.04 6.07 -30.41
N GLY A 362 -19.54 7.07 -29.67
CA GLY A 362 -19.77 8.41 -30.18
C GLY A 362 -18.49 9.14 -30.62
N GLY A 363 -17.40 8.99 -29.85
CA GLY A 363 -16.09 9.56 -30.18
C GLY A 363 -15.53 8.98 -31.47
N ILE A 364 -15.69 7.68 -31.68
CA ILE A 364 -15.27 7.01 -32.91
C ILE A 364 -16.02 7.58 -34.13
N PHE A 365 -17.35 7.71 -34.07
CA PHE A 365 -18.15 8.29 -35.15
C PHE A 365 -17.75 9.74 -35.46
N ALA A 366 -17.54 10.56 -34.43
CA ALA A 366 -17.09 11.93 -34.62
C ALA A 366 -15.69 12.01 -35.25
N CYS A 367 -14.76 11.12 -34.87
CA CYS A 367 -13.44 11.06 -35.46
C CYS A 367 -13.48 10.62 -36.94
N THR A 368 -14.33 9.66 -37.31
CA THR A 368 -14.48 9.25 -38.70
C THR A 368 -15.01 10.40 -39.58
N ASP A 369 -16.03 11.12 -39.10
CA ASP A 369 -16.59 12.25 -39.85
C ASP A 369 -15.57 13.39 -40.00
N PHE A 370 -14.80 13.66 -38.95
CA PHE A 370 -13.74 14.66 -38.99
C PHE A 370 -12.64 14.31 -40.00
N ILE A 371 -12.20 13.04 -40.06
CA ILE A 371 -11.20 12.58 -41.02
C ILE A 371 -11.73 12.71 -42.45
N ILE A 372 -12.99 12.36 -42.70
CA ILE A 372 -13.62 12.50 -44.03
C ILE A 372 -13.66 13.97 -44.43
N ALA A 373 -14.14 14.85 -43.55
CA ALA A 373 -14.21 16.28 -43.83
C ALA A 373 -12.83 16.89 -44.11
N LEU A 374 -11.80 16.45 -43.38
CA LEU A 374 -10.42 16.87 -43.56
C LEU A 374 -9.86 16.38 -44.90
N MET A 375 -10.10 15.12 -45.26
CA MET A 375 -9.74 14.55 -46.58
C MET A 375 -10.40 15.31 -47.74
N ASP A 376 -11.67 15.68 -47.62
CA ASP A 376 -12.38 16.46 -48.64
C ASP A 376 -11.82 17.89 -48.78
N LEU A 377 -11.39 18.50 -47.68
CA LEU A 377 -10.67 19.78 -47.66
C LEU A 377 -9.31 19.69 -48.36
N PHE A 378 -8.54 18.63 -48.10
CA PHE A 378 -7.27 18.40 -48.79
C PHE A 378 -7.45 18.09 -50.28
N TYR A 379 -8.49 17.34 -50.64
CA TYR A 379 -8.80 17.06 -52.04
C TYR A 379 -9.26 18.31 -52.80
N SER A 380 -10.13 19.13 -52.21
CA SER A 380 -10.60 20.37 -52.82
C SER A 380 -9.48 21.41 -52.97
N SER A 381 -8.56 21.50 -52.01
CA SER A 381 -7.38 22.39 -52.07
C SER A 381 -6.35 21.95 -53.13
N THR A 382 -6.04 20.65 -53.22
CA THR A 382 -5.17 20.13 -54.29
C THR A 382 -5.78 20.30 -55.68
N LYS A 383 -7.10 20.14 -55.83
CA LYS A 383 -7.81 20.41 -57.10
C LYS A 383 -7.78 21.90 -57.46
N ARG A 384 -7.87 22.81 -56.48
CA ARG A 384 -7.70 24.27 -56.68
C ARG A 384 -6.28 24.64 -57.12
N CYS A 385 -5.24 24.02 -56.54
CA CYS A 385 -3.84 24.24 -56.96
C CYS A 385 -3.56 23.69 -58.37
N LYS A 386 -4.11 22.53 -58.74
CA LYS A 386 -3.96 22.01 -60.12
C LYS A 386 -4.62 22.93 -61.16
N ASN A 387 -5.78 23.49 -60.85
CA ASN A 387 -6.47 24.41 -61.75
C ASN A 387 -5.80 25.79 -61.85
N SER A 388 -4.98 26.21 -60.87
CA SER A 388 -4.21 27.47 -60.97
C SER A 388 -2.86 27.31 -61.68
N VAL A 389 -2.32 26.10 -61.77
CA VAL A 389 -1.06 25.79 -62.50
C VAL A 389 -1.33 25.41 -63.97
N GLY A 390 -2.56 24.99 -64.31
CA GLY A 390 -3.00 24.75 -65.70
C GLY A 390 -3.41 26.00 -66.49
N ILE A 391 -3.18 27.20 -65.95
CA ILE A 391 -3.34 28.49 -66.63
C ILE A 391 -1.96 29.16 -66.69
N ILE A 392 -1.00 28.53 -67.39
CA ILE A 392 0.17 29.18 -68.00
C ILE A 392 0.44 28.48 -69.33
#